data_AF-A0AAD5X4E7-F1
#
_entry.id   AF-A0AAD5X4E7-F1
#
_cell.length_a   1.000
_cell.length_b   1.000
_cell.length_c   1.000
_cell.angle_alpha   90.00
_cell.angle_beta   90.00
_cell.angle_gamma   90.00
#
_symmetry.space_group_name_H-M   'P 1'
#
loop_
_entity.id
_entity.type
_entity.pdbx_description
1 polymer ?
#
loop_
_entity_poly.entity_id
_entity_poly.type
_entity_poly.pdbx_seq_one_letter_code
_entity_poly.pdbx_strand_id
1 'polypeptide(L)'
;MNNNTTPVSSPLARRKRKTIHEEPDSPTTYKRIRANPLESPTPSPQILQIQQQDRLVRATRILSSLEKDQLVHIITSLVANNPSLEQEVASHLPTPTIQSVRNLLESSEKKLNETYPYSKWGPDRTSDYAFNRVRPHLTELCSTLLHYVDHFTNPSSYPVTQMHEYAQNSFTYLHLATTIVHRLPTWQTQTHTDQTKLSLYAHVGAAYKLVIAEVGRKVREEGKIYGATLLTEWGKWLHEHNAALNGEFGFGEAWENFRTQLGWLIGLYPAPTSVQLQQPQSPGHMHYPVSAALGLGGWGGSSTFLTS
;
A
#
# COMPACT_ATOMS: atom_id res chain seq x y z
N MET A 1 -0.99 -65.71 -37.85
CA MET A 1 0.44 -65.69 -38.21
C MET A 1 1.14 -64.77 -37.19
N ASN A 2 1.85 -65.24 -36.16
CA ASN A 2 3.21 -65.84 -36.15
C ASN A 2 4.21 -64.87 -36.84
N ASN A 3 5.28 -64.33 -36.22
CA ASN A 3 6.21 -64.92 -35.24
C ASN A 3 6.99 -63.87 -34.41
N ASN A 4 7.37 -64.31 -33.20
CA ASN A 4 8.48 -63.84 -32.37
C ASN A 4 9.86 -64.08 -33.00
N THR A 5 10.84 -63.26 -32.60
CA THR A 5 12.26 -63.66 -32.55
C THR A 5 12.94 -63.02 -31.33
N THR A 6 13.25 -63.83 -30.31
CA THR A 6 14.42 -63.64 -29.41
C THR A 6 15.60 -64.45 -29.99
N PRO A 7 16.87 -64.34 -29.51
CA PRO A 7 17.26 -65.18 -28.35
C PRO A 7 18.51 -64.77 -27.51
N VAL A 8 18.71 -65.51 -26.40
CA VAL A 8 19.94 -65.85 -25.61
C VAL A 8 20.57 -64.75 -24.71
N SER A 9 20.82 -64.85 -23.38
CA SER A 9 21.09 -65.86 -22.32
C SER A 9 22.55 -65.91 -21.81
N SER A 10 22.73 -65.50 -20.52
CA SER A 10 23.54 -66.14 -19.44
C SER A 10 25.09 -66.10 -19.47
N PRO A 11 25.85 -66.28 -18.33
CA PRO A 11 25.56 -67.19 -17.21
C PRO A 11 25.98 -66.83 -15.75
N LEU A 12 25.52 -67.69 -14.83
CA LEU A 12 25.91 -67.87 -13.42
C LEU A 12 27.38 -68.30 -13.21
N ALA A 13 27.94 -67.96 -12.05
CA ALA A 13 28.97 -68.73 -11.30
C ALA A 13 29.19 -68.07 -9.90
N ARG A 14 29.50 -68.72 -8.78
CA ARG A 14 29.69 -70.13 -8.41
C ARG A 14 29.86 -70.19 -6.88
N ARG A 15 29.16 -71.13 -6.24
CA ARG A 15 29.27 -71.54 -4.84
C ARG A 15 30.63 -72.24 -4.60
N LYS A 16 31.33 -71.97 -3.48
CA LYS A 16 32.34 -72.87 -2.91
C LYS A 16 31.97 -73.25 -1.47
N ARG A 17 31.96 -74.56 -1.25
CA ARG A 17 31.64 -75.31 -0.03
C ARG A 17 32.98 -75.84 0.53
N LYS A 18 33.15 -75.90 1.84
CA LYS A 18 34.17 -76.72 2.54
C LYS A 18 33.52 -77.25 3.83
N THR A 19 32.96 -78.46 3.83
CA THR A 19 33.53 -79.78 4.21
C THR A 19 33.76 -79.97 5.72
N ILE A 20 32.73 -80.54 6.38
CA ILE A 20 32.65 -81.67 7.35
C ILE A 20 33.87 -82.01 8.26
N HIS A 21 33.66 -82.09 9.59
CA HIS A 21 34.12 -83.21 10.44
C HIS A 21 33.32 -83.35 11.76
N GLU A 22 33.01 -84.61 12.07
CA GLU A 22 32.56 -85.40 13.25
C GLU A 22 32.19 -84.79 14.63
N GLU A 23 31.17 -85.42 15.25
CA GLU A 23 30.80 -85.51 16.69
C GLU A 23 31.80 -86.36 17.52
N PRO A 24 31.66 -86.57 18.85
CA PRO A 24 30.92 -85.86 19.92
C PRO A 24 31.80 -85.60 21.19
N ASP A 25 31.37 -84.70 22.09
CA ASP A 25 31.42 -84.91 23.56
C ASP A 25 30.80 -83.70 24.31
N SER A 26 29.89 -84.00 25.24
CA SER A 26 29.22 -83.06 26.16
C SER A 26 30.11 -82.66 27.35
N PRO A 27 29.66 -81.83 28.32
CA PRO A 27 28.99 -80.53 28.22
C PRO A 27 29.71 -79.48 29.12
N THR A 28 29.89 -78.23 28.70
CA THR A 28 30.20 -77.17 29.69
C THR A 28 29.70 -75.79 29.27
N THR A 29 28.62 -75.38 29.92
CA THR A 29 28.30 -74.02 30.39
C THR A 29 28.83 -72.84 29.59
N TYR A 30 27.97 -72.23 28.77
CA TYR A 30 27.98 -70.77 28.60
C TYR A 30 26.60 -70.22 28.19
N LYS A 31 26.02 -69.54 29.19
CA LYS A 31 25.23 -68.30 29.11
C LYS A 31 24.36 -68.09 27.87
N ARG A 32 23.06 -68.27 28.11
CA ARG A 32 21.90 -67.76 27.37
C ARG A 32 22.08 -66.28 26.96
N ILE A 33 22.50 -66.03 25.73
CA ILE A 33 22.40 -64.70 25.10
C ILE A 33 20.94 -64.55 24.66
N ARG A 34 20.19 -63.69 25.36
CA ARG A 34 18.89 -63.21 24.90
C ARG A 34 19.12 -62.34 23.67
N ALA A 35 18.42 -62.66 22.58
CA ALA A 35 18.27 -61.77 21.43
C ALA A 35 17.56 -60.48 21.89
N ASN A 36 18.21 -59.33 21.74
CA ASN A 36 17.53 -58.05 21.83
C ASN A 36 16.62 -57.88 20.60
N PRO A 37 15.42 -57.29 20.74
CA PRO A 37 14.55 -57.00 19.63
C PRO A 37 15.20 -55.97 18.71
N LEU A 38 14.90 -56.11 17.42
CA LEU A 38 15.24 -55.21 16.32
C LEU A 38 14.89 -53.75 16.69
N GLU A 39 15.87 -52.97 17.17
CA GLU A 39 15.77 -51.51 17.22
C GLU A 39 15.75 -51.02 15.76
N SER A 40 14.56 -50.69 15.28
CA SER A 40 14.40 -49.82 14.11
C SER A 40 15.22 -48.55 14.36
N PRO A 41 16.15 -48.16 13.46
CA PRO A 41 16.96 -46.98 13.68
C PRO A 41 16.03 -45.77 13.63
N THR A 42 15.70 -45.23 14.80
CA THR A 42 15.07 -43.92 14.90
C THR A 42 16.01 -42.94 14.19
N PRO A 43 15.58 -42.26 13.12
CA PRO A 43 16.48 -41.40 12.37
C PRO A 43 17.03 -40.33 13.30
N SER A 44 18.36 -40.30 13.46
CA SER A 44 19.05 -39.32 14.27
C SER A 44 18.60 -37.90 13.89
N PRO A 45 18.47 -36.96 14.84
CA PRO A 45 17.99 -35.59 14.57
C PRO A 45 18.82 -34.87 13.48
N GLN A 46 20.09 -35.27 13.30
CA GLN A 46 20.97 -34.80 12.23
C GLN A 46 20.49 -35.21 10.83
N ILE A 47 19.96 -36.42 10.64
CA ILE A 47 19.46 -36.92 9.35
C ILE A 47 18.18 -36.17 8.95
N LEU A 48 17.30 -35.87 9.91
CA LEU A 48 16.07 -35.12 9.68
C LEU A 48 16.35 -33.66 9.28
N GLN A 49 17.36 -33.01 9.86
CA GLN A 49 17.77 -31.66 9.48
C GLN A 49 18.36 -31.60 8.06
N ILE A 50 19.21 -32.57 7.69
CA ILE A 50 19.79 -32.65 6.34
C ILE A 50 18.67 -32.85 5.30
N GLN A 51 17.69 -33.70 5.61
CA GLN A 51 16.57 -33.99 4.71
C GLN A 51 15.61 -32.78 4.56
N GLN A 52 15.44 -31.98 5.61
CA GLN A 52 14.70 -30.72 5.52
C GLN A 52 15.45 -29.67 4.67
N GLN A 53 16.77 -29.55 4.86
CA GLN A 53 17.61 -28.65 4.07
C GLN A 53 17.53 -28.98 2.57
N ASP A 54 17.60 -30.27 2.20
CA ASP A 54 17.50 -30.72 0.80
C ASP A 54 16.13 -30.40 0.19
N ARG A 55 15.05 -30.51 0.97
CA ARG A 55 13.70 -30.15 0.52
C ARG A 55 13.58 -28.65 0.28
N LEU A 56 14.13 -27.82 1.18
CA LEU A 56 14.14 -26.37 1.01
C LEU A 56 14.95 -25.95 -0.22
N VAL A 57 16.15 -26.50 -0.40
CA VAL A 57 16.99 -26.22 -1.57
C VAL A 57 16.28 -26.58 -2.88
N ARG A 58 15.61 -27.74 -2.92
CA ARG A 58 14.83 -28.15 -4.10
C ARG A 58 13.65 -27.21 -4.35
N ALA A 59 12.91 -26.84 -3.30
CA ALA A 59 11.82 -25.88 -3.40
C ALA A 59 12.30 -24.53 -3.92
N THR A 60 13.41 -24.00 -3.40
CA THR A 60 14.02 -22.75 -3.87
C THR A 60 14.39 -22.81 -5.35
N ARG A 61 14.97 -23.93 -5.82
CA ARG A 61 15.31 -24.10 -7.25
C ARG A 61 14.06 -24.07 -8.13
N ILE A 62 13.00 -24.76 -7.73
CA ILE A 62 11.73 -24.77 -8.47
C ILE A 62 11.11 -23.36 -8.47
N LEU A 63 11.00 -22.72 -7.31
CA LEU A 63 10.49 -21.35 -7.19
C LEU A 63 11.30 -20.36 -8.03
N SER A 64 12.62 -20.49 -8.06
CA SER A 64 13.49 -19.62 -8.88
C SER A 64 13.33 -19.81 -10.39
N SER A 65 12.77 -20.96 -10.83
CA SER A 65 12.51 -21.24 -12.24
C SER A 65 11.11 -20.78 -12.70
N LEU A 66 10.26 -20.36 -11.76
CA LEU A 66 8.92 -19.89 -12.07
C LEU A 66 8.92 -18.44 -12.56
N GLU A 67 8.00 -18.15 -13.48
CA GLU A 67 7.72 -16.79 -13.92
C GLU A 67 7.06 -15.98 -12.80
N LYS A 68 7.17 -14.65 -12.87
CA LYS A 68 6.64 -13.72 -11.86
C LYS A 68 5.16 -13.99 -11.54
N ASP A 69 4.33 -14.20 -12.55
CA ASP A 69 2.90 -14.41 -12.37
C ASP A 69 2.58 -15.74 -11.67
N GLN A 70 3.39 -16.78 -11.92
CA GLN A 70 3.27 -18.07 -11.24
C GLN A 70 3.64 -17.94 -9.76
N LEU A 71 4.70 -17.19 -9.45
CA LEU A 71 5.09 -16.91 -8.05
C LEU A 71 4.03 -16.11 -7.31
N VAL A 72 3.48 -15.06 -7.94
CA VAL A 72 2.37 -14.28 -7.38
C VAL A 72 1.17 -15.19 -7.11
N HIS A 73 0.76 -16.01 -8.07
CA HIS A 73 -0.38 -16.91 -7.91
C HIS A 73 -0.20 -17.90 -6.76
N ILE A 74 1.01 -18.46 -6.60
CA ILE A 74 1.33 -19.36 -5.50
C ILE A 74 1.25 -18.62 -4.15
N ILE A 75 1.87 -17.44 -4.04
CA ILE A 75 1.84 -16.66 -2.79
C ILE A 75 0.40 -16.27 -2.44
N THR A 76 -0.38 -15.76 -3.41
CA THR A 76 -1.78 -15.41 -3.20
C THR A 76 -2.61 -16.62 -2.76
N SER A 77 -2.39 -17.79 -3.37
CA SER A 77 -3.07 -19.03 -2.99
C SER A 77 -2.66 -19.51 -1.59
N LEU A 78 -1.39 -19.36 -1.21
CA LEU A 78 -0.90 -19.71 0.13
C LEU A 78 -1.51 -18.81 1.21
N VAL A 79 -1.58 -17.50 0.95
CA VAL A 79 -2.21 -16.52 1.86
C VAL A 79 -3.71 -16.79 1.98
N ALA A 80 -4.41 -17.03 0.88
CA ALA A 80 -5.85 -17.32 0.89
C ALA A 80 -6.20 -18.58 1.69
N ASN A 81 -5.34 -19.61 1.65
CA ASN A 81 -5.54 -20.85 2.39
C ASN A 81 -5.02 -20.78 3.85
N ASN A 82 -4.23 -19.76 4.20
CA ASN A 82 -3.61 -19.61 5.53
C ASN A 82 -3.61 -18.13 5.95
N PRO A 83 -4.71 -17.60 6.51
CA PRO A 83 -4.83 -16.18 6.86
C PRO A 83 -3.75 -15.69 7.83
N SER A 84 -3.19 -16.56 8.67
CA SER A 84 -2.08 -16.20 9.57
C SER A 84 -0.79 -15.81 8.83
N LEU A 85 -0.60 -16.28 7.59
CA LEU A 85 0.56 -15.92 6.76
C LEU A 85 0.42 -14.53 6.13
N GLU A 86 -0.79 -13.97 6.06
CA GLU A 86 -1.02 -12.66 5.44
C GLU A 86 -0.15 -11.57 6.06
N GLN A 87 -0.14 -11.51 7.40
CA GLN A 87 0.64 -10.51 8.14
C GLN A 87 2.15 -10.74 7.99
N GLU A 88 2.60 -11.99 7.96
CA GLU A 88 4.01 -12.35 7.79
C GLU A 88 4.49 -11.99 6.38
N VAL A 89 3.75 -12.39 5.35
CA VAL A 89 4.04 -12.04 3.95
C VAL A 89 4.02 -10.53 3.76
N ALA A 90 2.99 -9.83 4.28
CA ALA A 90 2.92 -8.38 4.21
C ALA A 90 4.11 -7.68 4.88
N SER A 91 4.63 -8.23 6.00
CA SER A 91 5.81 -7.69 6.68
C SER A 91 7.11 -7.84 5.88
N HIS A 92 7.16 -8.80 4.96
CA HIS A 92 8.30 -9.02 4.06
C HIS A 92 8.19 -8.25 2.74
N LEU A 93 7.00 -7.77 2.38
CA LEU A 93 6.82 -6.96 1.19
C LEU A 93 7.29 -5.53 1.47
N PRO A 94 8.13 -4.94 0.61
CA PRO A 94 8.50 -3.55 0.77
C PRO A 94 7.27 -2.66 0.55
N THR A 95 6.89 -1.88 1.57
CA THR A 95 5.85 -0.86 1.42
C THR A 95 6.29 0.16 0.35
N PRO A 96 5.50 0.37 -0.71
CA PRO A 96 5.87 1.31 -1.76
C PRO A 96 5.90 2.73 -1.18
N THR A 97 7.07 3.37 -1.23
CA THR A 97 7.23 4.76 -0.77
C THR A 97 6.85 5.74 -1.88
N ILE A 98 6.43 6.95 -1.51
CA ILE A 98 6.14 8.03 -2.47
C ILE A 98 7.33 8.27 -3.42
N GLN A 99 8.57 8.25 -2.91
CA GLN A 99 9.75 8.46 -3.73
C GLN A 99 10.01 7.31 -4.71
N SER A 100 9.82 6.06 -4.29
CA SER A 100 9.97 4.90 -5.18
C SER A 100 8.96 4.96 -6.32
N VAL A 101 7.69 5.26 -5.99
CA VAL A 101 6.63 5.38 -6.98
C VAL A 101 6.83 6.57 -7.90
N ARG A 102 7.31 7.72 -7.39
CA ARG A 102 7.70 8.87 -8.20
C ARG A 102 8.73 8.48 -9.26
N ASN A 103 9.82 7.85 -8.84
CA ASN A 103 10.88 7.43 -9.77
C ASN A 103 10.36 6.44 -10.83
N LEU A 104 9.47 5.53 -10.43
CA LEU A 104 8.83 4.57 -11.34
C LEU A 104 7.94 5.26 -12.38
N LEU A 105 7.10 6.21 -11.94
CA LEU A 105 6.21 6.96 -12.83
C LEU A 105 7.00 7.87 -13.78
N GLU A 106 8.03 8.56 -13.28
CA GLU A 106 8.92 9.40 -14.10
C GLU A 106 9.68 8.58 -15.14
N SER A 107 10.17 7.38 -14.78
CA SER A 107 10.80 6.46 -15.73
C SER A 107 9.82 6.00 -16.80
N SER A 108 8.58 5.68 -16.41
CA SER A 108 7.53 5.24 -17.33
C SER A 108 7.09 6.37 -18.27
N GLU A 109 6.95 7.60 -17.77
CA GLU A 109 6.68 8.79 -18.55
C GLU A 109 7.84 9.10 -19.53
N LYS A 110 9.09 8.91 -19.11
CA LYS A 110 10.25 9.06 -19.99
C LYS A 110 10.20 8.05 -21.15
N LYS A 111 9.95 6.77 -20.87
CA LYS A 111 9.79 5.73 -21.90
C LYS A 111 8.65 6.06 -22.87
N LEU A 112 7.53 6.54 -22.34
CA LEU A 112 6.40 7.03 -23.14
C LEU A 112 6.86 8.14 -24.10
N ASN A 113 7.60 9.13 -23.59
CA ASN A 113 8.11 10.25 -24.37
C ASN A 113 9.13 9.84 -25.44
N GLU A 114 9.94 8.81 -25.19
CA GLU A 114 10.92 8.27 -26.14
C GLU A 114 10.27 7.42 -27.25
N THR A 115 9.05 6.92 -27.02
CA THR A 115 8.33 6.06 -27.98
C THR A 115 7.63 6.85 -29.10
N TYR A 116 7.48 8.17 -28.96
CA TYR A 116 6.80 8.96 -29.97
C TYR A 116 7.52 8.91 -31.33
N PRO A 117 6.78 8.68 -32.43
CA PRO A 117 7.39 8.70 -33.75
C PRO A 117 7.84 10.11 -34.14
N TYR A 118 9.01 10.20 -34.76
CA TYR A 118 9.48 11.44 -35.38
C TYR A 118 8.88 11.60 -36.77
N SER A 119 8.18 12.71 -37.00
CA SER A 119 7.76 13.15 -38.33
C SER A 119 8.74 14.18 -38.88
N LYS A 120 8.60 14.51 -40.18
CA LYS A 120 9.37 15.58 -40.83
C LYS A 120 9.21 16.96 -40.16
N TRP A 121 8.17 17.15 -39.36
CA TRP A 121 7.87 18.40 -38.63
C TRP A 121 8.16 18.30 -37.13
N GLY A 122 8.86 17.25 -36.69
CA GLY A 122 9.11 16.96 -35.28
C GLY A 122 8.26 15.80 -34.75
N PRO A 123 8.28 15.54 -33.43
CA PRO A 123 7.55 14.44 -32.81
C PRO A 123 6.04 14.59 -33.07
N ASP A 124 5.44 13.58 -33.70
CA ASP A 124 4.00 13.52 -33.83
C ASP A 124 3.42 13.00 -32.51
N ARG A 125 2.70 13.87 -31.79
CA ARG A 125 2.21 13.61 -30.43
C ARG A 125 0.69 13.48 -30.32
N THR A 126 -0.04 13.66 -31.41
CA THR A 126 -1.51 13.78 -31.34
C THR A 126 -2.24 12.93 -32.38
N SER A 127 -1.56 12.41 -33.40
CA SER A 127 -2.20 11.56 -34.42
C SER A 127 -2.55 10.17 -33.90
N ASP A 128 -3.44 9.49 -34.63
CA ASP A 128 -3.79 8.09 -34.35
C ASP A 128 -2.62 7.13 -34.57
N TYR A 129 -1.71 7.45 -35.49
CA TYR A 129 -0.49 6.65 -35.67
C TYR A 129 0.42 6.75 -34.45
N ALA A 130 0.64 7.97 -33.95
CA ALA A 130 1.40 8.20 -32.73
C ALA A 130 0.74 7.52 -31.54
N PHE A 131 -0.58 7.63 -31.40
CA PHE A 131 -1.34 6.93 -30.35
C PHE A 131 -1.08 5.43 -30.39
N ASN A 132 -1.26 4.77 -31.54
CA ASN A 132 -1.06 3.33 -31.66
C ASN A 132 0.37 2.89 -31.33
N ARG A 133 1.37 3.73 -31.63
CA ARG A 133 2.77 3.48 -31.26
C ARG A 133 3.01 3.56 -29.76
N VAL A 134 2.49 4.60 -29.10
CA VAL A 134 2.74 4.82 -27.67
C VAL A 134 1.76 4.10 -26.76
N ARG A 135 0.64 3.59 -27.29
CA ARG A 135 -0.46 2.98 -26.54
C ARG A 135 -0.03 1.96 -25.49
N PRO A 136 0.92 1.03 -25.74
CA PRO A 136 1.35 0.07 -24.71
C PRO A 136 1.93 0.77 -23.48
N HIS A 137 2.87 1.69 -23.67
CA HIS A 137 3.52 2.44 -22.60
C HIS A 137 2.57 3.43 -21.92
N LEU A 138 1.66 4.03 -22.70
CA LEU A 138 0.62 4.91 -22.15
C LEU A 138 -0.33 4.14 -21.25
N THR A 139 -0.77 2.96 -21.68
CA THR A 139 -1.68 2.10 -20.91
C THR A 139 -1.00 1.61 -19.63
N GLU A 140 0.29 1.24 -19.70
CA GLU A 140 1.09 0.86 -18.54
C GLU A 140 1.20 2.02 -17.53
N LEU A 141 1.51 3.24 -18.01
CA LEU A 141 1.58 4.43 -17.16
C LEU A 141 0.22 4.73 -16.50
N CYS A 142 -0.87 4.73 -17.28
CA CYS A 142 -2.21 4.97 -16.75
C CYS A 142 -2.59 3.93 -15.68
N SER A 143 -2.34 2.64 -15.96
CA SER A 143 -2.67 1.55 -15.04
C SER A 143 -1.84 1.63 -13.76
N THR A 144 -0.55 1.93 -13.87
CA THR A 144 0.35 2.10 -12.72
C THR A 144 -0.09 3.29 -11.87
N LEU A 145 -0.47 4.41 -12.50
CA LEU A 145 -0.96 5.59 -11.80
C LEU A 145 -2.25 5.26 -11.03
N LEU A 146 -3.24 4.63 -11.66
CA LEU A 146 -4.49 4.25 -10.97
C LEU A 146 -4.25 3.26 -9.83
N HIS A 147 -3.39 2.26 -10.02
CA HIS A 147 -3.04 1.31 -8.97
C HIS A 147 -2.50 2.02 -7.71
N TYR A 148 -1.63 3.02 -7.88
CA TYR A 148 -1.09 3.76 -6.75
C TYR A 148 -2.04 4.86 -6.24
N VAL A 149 -2.98 5.36 -7.05
CA VAL A 149 -4.11 6.15 -6.53
C VAL A 149 -4.87 5.32 -5.50
N ASP A 150 -5.26 4.10 -5.85
CA ASP A 150 -6.00 3.22 -4.94
C ASP A 150 -5.16 2.88 -3.69
N HIS A 151 -3.86 2.60 -3.86
CA HIS A 151 -2.97 2.31 -2.74
C HIS A 151 -2.86 3.47 -1.75
N PHE A 152 -2.49 4.67 -2.22
CA PHE A 152 -2.20 5.81 -1.34
C PHE A 152 -3.45 6.48 -0.79
N THR A 153 -4.61 6.35 -1.45
CA THR A 153 -5.86 7.00 -1.01
C THR A 153 -6.81 6.09 -0.26
N ASN A 154 -6.52 4.79 -0.16
CA ASN A 154 -7.28 3.88 0.68
C ASN A 154 -6.65 3.78 2.09
N PRO A 155 -7.36 4.20 3.15
CA PRO A 155 -6.89 4.05 4.53
C PRO A 155 -6.47 2.61 4.86
N SER A 156 -7.15 1.62 4.31
CA SER A 156 -6.92 0.19 4.58
C SER A 156 -5.59 -0.32 4.04
N SER A 157 -4.97 0.40 3.09
CA SER A 157 -3.64 0.09 2.57
C SER A 157 -2.51 0.38 3.56
N TYR A 158 -2.81 1.10 4.65
CA TYR A 158 -1.82 1.48 5.66
C TYR A 158 -1.91 0.58 6.88
N PRO A 159 -0.77 0.04 7.36
CA PRO A 159 -0.70 -0.54 8.69
C PRO A 159 -1.10 0.49 9.76
N VAL A 160 -1.69 0.01 10.86
CA VAL A 160 -2.13 0.87 11.98
C VAL A 160 -1.00 1.78 12.49
N THR A 161 0.24 1.31 12.46
CA THR A 161 1.43 2.08 12.87
C THR A 161 1.74 3.26 11.95
N GLN A 162 1.37 3.19 10.67
CA GLN A 162 1.64 4.19 9.63
C GLN A 162 0.41 5.02 9.23
N MET A 163 -0.75 4.78 9.86
CA MET A 163 -1.98 5.55 9.69
C MET A 163 -1.80 7.07 9.83
N HIS A 164 -0.78 7.51 10.58
CA HIS A 164 -0.49 8.91 10.77
C HIS A 164 -0.01 9.60 9.48
N GLU A 165 0.70 8.88 8.60
CA GLU A 165 1.24 9.37 7.33
C GLU A 165 0.22 9.41 6.19
N TYR A 166 -0.92 8.69 6.34
CA TYR A 166 -1.95 8.53 5.32
C TYR A 166 -2.30 9.84 4.59
N ALA A 167 -2.63 10.90 5.34
CA ALA A 167 -3.06 12.16 4.74
C ALA A 167 -1.94 12.82 3.92
N GLN A 168 -0.73 12.91 4.48
CA GLN A 168 0.42 13.50 3.79
C GLN A 168 0.74 12.73 2.52
N ASN A 169 0.81 11.40 2.61
CA ASN A 169 1.12 10.54 1.47
C ASN A 169 0.02 10.58 0.40
N SER A 170 -1.25 10.60 0.80
CA SER A 170 -2.40 10.77 -0.11
C SER A 170 -2.29 12.07 -0.91
N PHE A 171 -2.18 13.23 -0.24
CA PHE A 171 -2.14 14.52 -0.93
C PHE A 171 -0.89 14.68 -1.79
N THR A 172 0.27 14.22 -1.29
CA THR A 172 1.53 14.28 -2.04
C THR A 172 1.45 13.42 -3.30
N TYR A 173 0.90 12.21 -3.19
CA TYR A 173 0.72 11.33 -4.33
C TYR A 173 -0.29 11.88 -5.34
N LEU A 174 -1.46 12.34 -4.87
CA LEU A 174 -2.48 12.90 -5.75
C LEU A 174 -1.98 14.14 -6.49
N HIS A 175 -1.18 15.00 -5.85
CA HIS A 175 -0.52 16.12 -6.51
C HIS A 175 0.44 15.65 -7.61
N LEU A 176 1.31 14.68 -7.30
CA LEU A 176 2.23 14.08 -8.27
C LEU A 176 1.48 13.48 -9.47
N ALA A 177 0.46 12.65 -9.19
CA ALA A 177 -0.36 11.99 -10.19
C ALA A 177 -1.04 13.02 -11.09
N THR A 178 -1.72 14.01 -10.52
CA THR A 178 -2.39 15.07 -11.29
C THR A 178 -1.40 15.84 -12.18
N THR A 179 -0.20 16.11 -11.66
CA THR A 179 0.86 16.80 -12.42
C THR A 179 1.34 15.97 -13.62
N ILE A 180 1.42 14.64 -13.49
CA ILE A 180 1.70 13.74 -14.62
C ILE A 180 0.53 13.77 -15.63
N VAL A 181 -0.71 13.66 -15.14
CA VAL A 181 -1.91 13.68 -16.02
C VAL A 181 -1.98 14.98 -16.82
N HIS A 182 -1.65 16.12 -16.22
CA HIS A 182 -1.54 17.42 -16.92
C HIS A 182 -0.63 17.38 -18.14
N ARG A 183 0.48 16.65 -18.05
CA ARG A 183 1.48 16.53 -19.13
C ARG A 183 1.14 15.48 -20.19
N LEU A 184 0.13 14.64 -19.97
CA LEU A 184 -0.31 13.66 -20.97
C LEU A 184 -0.84 14.37 -22.23
N PRO A 185 -0.64 13.78 -23.41
CA PRO A 185 -1.11 14.36 -24.66
C PRO A 185 -2.63 14.43 -24.72
N THR A 186 -3.13 15.39 -25.48
CA THR A 186 -4.50 15.41 -25.99
C THR A 186 -4.45 14.90 -27.43
N TRP A 187 -5.18 13.82 -27.70
CA TRP A 187 -5.23 13.18 -29.02
C TRP A 187 -6.22 13.88 -29.93
N GLN A 188 -5.98 13.82 -31.24
CA GLN A 188 -6.93 14.32 -32.24
C GLN A 188 -8.26 13.54 -32.17
N THR A 189 -8.17 12.24 -31.97
CA THR A 189 -9.34 11.38 -31.72
C THR A 189 -9.79 11.53 -30.28
N GLN A 190 -10.99 12.10 -30.08
CA GLN A 190 -11.55 12.38 -28.76
C GLN A 190 -11.64 11.14 -27.87
N THR A 191 -12.04 9.99 -28.43
CA THR A 191 -12.15 8.73 -27.67
C THR A 191 -10.84 8.32 -27.01
N HIS A 192 -9.69 8.58 -27.63
CA HIS A 192 -8.39 8.29 -27.04
C HIS A 192 -8.11 9.23 -25.85
N THR A 193 -8.42 10.51 -26.00
CA THR A 193 -8.33 11.50 -24.92
C THR A 193 -9.22 11.14 -23.73
N ASP A 194 -10.47 10.73 -24.01
CA ASP A 194 -11.45 10.33 -23.00
C ASP A 194 -10.96 9.11 -22.21
N GLN A 195 -10.50 8.08 -22.92
CA GLN A 195 -10.05 6.82 -22.31
C GLN A 195 -8.74 6.95 -21.54
N THR A 196 -7.89 7.91 -21.88
CA THR A 196 -6.58 8.09 -21.22
C THR A 196 -6.56 9.28 -20.27
N LYS A 197 -6.63 10.51 -20.77
CA LYS A 197 -6.36 11.69 -19.95
C LYS A 197 -7.57 12.05 -19.08
N LEU A 198 -8.76 12.08 -19.67
CA LEU A 198 -9.97 12.51 -18.94
C LEU A 198 -10.44 11.46 -17.93
N SER A 199 -10.35 10.17 -18.28
CA SER A 199 -10.62 9.07 -17.35
C SER A 199 -9.71 9.18 -16.11
N LEU A 200 -8.42 9.45 -16.29
CA LEU A 200 -7.49 9.62 -15.17
C LEU A 200 -7.86 10.83 -14.30
N TYR A 201 -8.21 11.97 -14.88
CA TYR A 201 -8.68 13.11 -14.09
C TYR A 201 -9.91 12.77 -13.26
N ALA A 202 -10.88 12.05 -13.83
CA ALA A 202 -12.09 11.66 -13.10
C ALA A 202 -11.77 10.76 -11.89
N HIS A 203 -10.86 9.79 -12.04
CA HIS A 203 -10.44 8.92 -10.94
C HIS A 203 -9.66 9.69 -9.86
N VAL A 204 -8.71 10.54 -10.26
CA VAL A 204 -7.91 11.34 -9.33
C VAL A 204 -8.78 12.38 -8.60
N GLY A 205 -9.71 13.03 -9.30
CA GLY A 205 -10.67 13.96 -8.70
C GLY A 205 -11.60 13.27 -7.71
N ALA A 206 -12.10 12.07 -8.04
CA ALA A 206 -12.86 11.24 -7.09
C ALA A 206 -12.03 10.87 -5.85
N ALA A 207 -10.76 10.49 -6.04
CA ALA A 207 -9.86 10.15 -4.95
C ALA A 207 -9.56 11.35 -4.03
N TYR A 208 -9.40 12.56 -4.58
CA TYR A 208 -9.33 13.79 -3.78
C TYR A 208 -10.55 13.95 -2.87
N LYS A 209 -11.76 13.77 -3.40
CA LYS A 209 -13.00 13.88 -2.60
C LYS A 209 -13.00 12.90 -1.43
N LEU A 210 -12.61 11.65 -1.68
CA LEU A 210 -12.53 10.61 -0.65
C LEU A 210 -11.51 10.95 0.44
N VAL A 211 -10.29 11.33 0.04
CA VAL A 211 -9.22 11.70 0.99
C VAL A 211 -9.63 12.89 1.85
N ILE A 212 -10.21 13.92 1.24
CA ILE A 212 -10.65 15.13 1.95
C ILE A 212 -11.77 14.80 2.94
N ALA A 213 -12.75 13.98 2.54
CA ALA A 213 -13.82 13.54 3.41
C ALA A 213 -13.28 12.75 4.61
N GLU A 214 -12.34 11.83 4.39
CA GLU A 214 -11.74 11.04 5.46
C GLU A 214 -10.86 11.89 6.39
N VAL A 215 -10.05 12.80 5.84
CA VAL A 215 -9.24 13.72 6.65
C VAL A 215 -10.13 14.65 7.47
N GLY A 216 -11.18 15.21 6.85
CA GLY A 216 -12.17 16.03 7.55
C GLY A 216 -12.92 15.25 8.64
N ARG A 217 -13.24 13.97 8.40
CA ARG A 217 -13.81 13.06 9.40
C ARG A 217 -12.86 12.90 10.60
N LYS A 218 -11.57 12.59 10.36
CA LYS A 218 -10.55 12.47 11.42
C LYS A 218 -10.37 13.76 12.22
N VAL A 219 -10.44 14.93 11.58
CA VAL A 219 -10.39 16.21 12.31
C VAL A 219 -11.60 16.36 13.24
N ARG A 220 -12.81 16.10 12.74
CA ARG A 220 -14.05 16.33 13.50
C ARG A 220 -14.30 15.30 14.60
N GLU A 221 -14.08 14.02 14.30
CA GLU A 221 -14.45 12.91 15.19
C GLU A 221 -13.29 12.51 16.12
N GLU A 222 -12.05 12.50 15.60
CA GLU A 222 -10.87 12.05 16.36
C GLU A 222 -10.07 13.24 16.93
N GLY A 223 -10.47 14.48 16.63
CA GLY A 223 -9.76 15.69 17.07
C GLY A 223 -8.35 15.83 16.48
N LYS A 224 -8.06 15.14 15.36
CA LYS A 224 -6.73 15.13 14.76
C LYS A 224 -6.40 16.52 14.22
N ILE A 225 -5.26 17.06 14.64
CA ILE A 225 -4.77 18.37 14.19
C ILE A 225 -3.70 18.17 13.13
N TYR A 226 -3.87 18.85 12.00
CA TYR A 226 -2.85 18.95 10.95
C TYR A 226 -2.21 20.34 11.01
N GLY A 227 -0.90 20.42 10.77
CA GLY A 227 -0.19 21.69 10.78
C GLY A 227 -0.75 22.65 9.72
N ALA A 228 -0.91 23.93 10.09
CA ALA A 228 -1.47 24.95 9.20
C ALA A 228 -0.67 25.12 7.89
N THR A 229 0.66 24.93 7.95
CA THR A 229 1.55 24.96 6.78
C THR A 229 1.22 23.87 5.76
N LEU A 230 1.03 22.63 6.22
CA LEU A 230 0.69 21.49 5.37
C LEU A 230 -0.70 21.67 4.74
N LEU A 231 -1.70 22.09 5.53
CA LEU A 231 -3.04 22.34 5.00
C LEU A 231 -3.04 23.47 3.95
N THR A 232 -2.23 24.51 4.16
CA THR A 232 -2.07 25.58 3.19
C THR A 232 -1.43 25.08 1.90
N GLU A 233 -0.41 24.23 1.99
CA GLU A 233 0.25 23.62 0.83
C GLU A 233 -0.69 22.70 0.05
N TRP A 234 -1.40 21.79 0.73
CA TRP A 234 -2.38 20.91 0.09
C TRP A 234 -3.51 21.70 -0.56
N GLY A 235 -4.00 22.74 0.14
CA GLY A 235 -5.01 23.64 -0.39
C GLY A 235 -4.53 24.38 -1.64
N LYS A 236 -3.29 24.86 -1.64
CA LYS A 236 -2.66 25.48 -2.81
C LYS A 236 -2.59 24.52 -4.00
N TRP A 237 -2.07 23.31 -3.82
CA TRP A 237 -1.99 22.31 -4.89
C TRP A 237 -3.36 21.99 -5.49
N LEU A 238 -4.36 21.73 -4.63
CA LEU A 238 -5.71 21.42 -5.08
C LEU A 238 -6.35 22.61 -5.81
N HIS A 239 -6.15 23.84 -5.31
CA HIS A 239 -6.64 25.04 -5.96
C HIS A 239 -6.03 25.25 -7.35
N GLU A 240 -4.71 25.08 -7.50
CA GLU A 240 -4.01 25.18 -8.78
C GLU A 240 -4.53 24.14 -9.79
N HIS A 241 -4.71 22.89 -9.37
CA HIS A 241 -5.26 21.84 -10.22
C HIS A 241 -6.73 22.11 -10.59
N ASN A 242 -7.54 22.55 -9.63
CA ASN A 242 -8.93 22.94 -9.86
C ASN A 242 -9.05 24.08 -10.88
N ALA A 243 -8.21 25.11 -10.76
CA ALA A 243 -8.18 26.22 -11.70
C ALA A 243 -7.75 25.78 -13.10
N ALA A 244 -6.73 24.91 -13.21
CA ALA A 244 -6.29 24.37 -14.50
C ALA A 244 -7.37 23.54 -15.21
N LEU A 245 -8.29 22.94 -14.46
CA LEU A 245 -9.39 22.10 -14.98
C LEU A 245 -10.74 22.80 -14.98
N ASN A 246 -10.81 24.10 -14.67
CA ASN A 246 -12.05 24.86 -14.54
C ASN A 246 -13.11 24.19 -13.62
N GLY A 247 -12.66 23.43 -12.61
CA GLY A 247 -13.54 22.68 -11.71
C GLY A 247 -14.13 21.38 -12.24
N GLU A 248 -13.76 20.95 -13.44
CA GLU A 248 -14.25 19.69 -14.03
C GLU A 248 -13.67 18.45 -13.32
N PHE A 249 -14.16 17.27 -13.72
CA PHE A 249 -13.69 15.95 -13.25
C PHE A 249 -13.76 15.76 -11.72
N GLY A 250 -14.62 16.51 -11.04
CA GLY A 250 -14.80 16.45 -9.59
C GLY A 250 -13.81 17.30 -8.78
N PHE A 251 -12.91 18.04 -9.42
CA PHE A 251 -11.96 18.92 -8.72
C PHE A 251 -12.66 20.12 -8.07
N GLY A 252 -13.73 20.65 -8.68
CA GLY A 252 -14.53 21.73 -8.08
C GLY A 252 -15.19 21.32 -6.78
N GLU A 253 -15.83 20.14 -6.78
CA GLU A 253 -16.41 19.53 -5.58
C GLU A 253 -15.34 19.22 -4.51
N ALA A 254 -14.19 18.67 -4.92
CA ALA A 254 -13.09 18.42 -4.00
C ALA A 254 -12.60 19.72 -3.34
N TRP A 255 -12.45 20.79 -4.12
CA TRP A 255 -12.02 22.09 -3.61
C TRP A 255 -13.02 22.71 -2.64
N GLU A 256 -14.32 22.65 -2.93
CA GLU A 256 -15.36 23.09 -2.00
C GLU A 256 -15.34 22.25 -0.71
N ASN A 257 -15.23 20.93 -0.81
CA ASN A 257 -15.13 20.03 0.35
C ASN A 257 -13.89 20.35 1.20
N PHE A 258 -12.76 20.69 0.57
CA PHE A 258 -11.56 21.09 1.29
C PHE A 258 -11.80 22.37 2.08
N ARG A 259 -12.37 23.41 1.44
CA ARG A 259 -12.64 24.70 2.09
C ARG A 259 -13.62 24.56 3.25
N THR A 260 -14.70 23.82 3.06
CA THR A 260 -15.73 23.64 4.10
C THR A 260 -15.24 22.80 5.28
N GLN A 261 -14.47 21.74 5.04
CA GLN A 261 -14.05 20.82 6.11
C GLN A 261 -12.76 21.24 6.80
N LEU A 262 -11.82 21.83 6.05
CA LEU A 262 -10.46 22.12 6.51
C LEU A 262 -10.09 23.61 6.41
N GLY A 263 -10.82 24.42 5.64
CA GLY A 263 -10.49 25.83 5.41
C GLY A 263 -10.53 26.72 6.66
N TRP A 264 -11.29 26.33 7.68
CA TRP A 264 -11.31 27.06 8.95
C TRP A 264 -10.04 26.84 9.80
N LEU A 265 -9.35 25.70 9.64
CA LEU A 265 -8.08 25.40 10.33
C LEU A 265 -6.94 26.33 9.88
N ILE A 266 -7.07 26.90 8.68
CA ILE A 266 -6.12 27.84 8.09
C ILE A 266 -6.66 29.28 8.07
N GLY A 267 -7.77 29.54 8.77
CA GLY A 267 -8.34 30.88 8.91
C GLY A 267 -9.02 31.43 7.64
N LEU A 268 -9.29 30.60 6.62
CA LEU A 268 -9.99 31.04 5.40
C LEU A 268 -11.50 31.17 5.62
N TYR A 269 -12.06 30.47 6.60
CA TYR A 269 -13.49 30.44 6.91
C TYR A 269 -13.73 30.32 8.44
N PRO A 270 -14.89 30.77 8.95
CA PRO A 270 -15.25 30.53 10.35
C PRO A 270 -15.39 29.02 10.62
N ALA A 271 -14.99 28.59 11.82
CA ALA A 271 -15.10 27.18 12.21
C ALA A 271 -16.56 26.71 12.12
N PRO A 272 -16.83 25.49 11.61
CA PRO A 272 -18.17 24.94 11.60
C PRO A 272 -18.68 24.81 13.04
N THR A 273 -19.95 25.17 13.27
CA THR A 273 -20.59 25.31 14.59
C THR A 273 -20.46 24.05 15.47
N SER A 274 -20.27 22.87 14.86
CA SER A 274 -20.08 21.59 15.57
C SER A 274 -18.70 21.42 16.23
N VAL A 275 -17.69 22.23 15.88
CA VAL A 275 -16.35 22.19 16.50
C VAL A 275 -16.27 23.14 17.71
N GLN A 276 -17.33 23.90 17.99
CA GLN A 276 -17.48 24.71 19.20
C GLN A 276 -18.02 23.86 20.37
N LEU A 277 -17.20 22.96 20.90
CA LEU A 277 -17.36 22.36 22.24
C LEU A 277 -15.96 22.44 22.88
N GLN A 278 -15.67 23.07 24.02
CA GLN A 278 -16.46 23.48 25.16
C GLN A 278 -15.67 24.62 25.84
N GLN A 279 -16.15 25.86 25.84
CA GLN A 279 -15.66 26.84 26.81
C GLN A 279 -16.18 26.43 28.20
N PRO A 280 -15.36 26.39 29.26
CA PRO A 280 -15.86 26.15 30.60
C PRO A 280 -16.83 27.28 30.95
N GLN A 281 -18.09 26.93 31.17
CA GLN A 281 -19.07 27.87 31.71
C GLN A 281 -18.65 28.24 33.13
N SER A 282 -18.38 29.52 33.35
CA SER A 282 -18.22 30.11 34.67
C SER A 282 -19.51 29.89 35.49
N PRO A 283 -19.43 29.50 36.77
CA PRO A 283 -20.62 29.27 37.58
C PRO A 283 -21.39 30.58 37.80
N GLY A 284 -22.71 30.49 37.65
CA GLY A 284 -23.64 31.61 37.60
C GLY A 284 -23.62 32.51 38.84
N HIS A 285 -23.68 33.82 38.57
CA HIS A 285 -24.08 34.82 39.55
C HIS A 285 -25.56 34.64 39.91
N MET A 286 -25.83 34.13 41.11
CA MET A 286 -27.16 34.12 41.71
C MET A 286 -27.54 35.56 42.11
N HIS A 287 -28.55 36.09 41.43
CA HIS A 287 -29.20 37.35 41.77
C HIS A 287 -30.09 37.14 43.00
N TYR A 288 -29.84 37.86 44.10
CA TYR A 288 -30.83 38.08 45.16
C TYR A 288 -31.29 39.54 45.12
N PRO A 289 -32.59 39.83 45.14
CA PRO A 289 -33.08 41.18 45.31
C PRO A 289 -33.26 41.50 46.80
N VAL A 290 -32.73 42.63 47.27
CA VAL A 290 -33.15 43.25 48.53
C VAL A 290 -33.46 44.72 48.26
N SER A 291 -34.66 45.10 48.71
CA SER A 291 -35.30 46.38 48.54
C SER A 291 -34.59 47.55 49.24
N ALA A 292 -34.86 48.72 48.66
CA ALA A 292 -34.60 50.09 49.08
C ALA A 292 -34.51 50.41 50.58
N ALA A 293 -33.55 51.28 50.92
CA ALA A 293 -33.73 52.34 51.91
C ALA A 293 -32.71 53.48 51.73
N LEU A 294 -33.24 54.67 51.40
CA LEU A 294 -32.88 56.03 51.82
C LEU A 294 -31.52 56.30 52.50
N GLY A 295 -30.83 57.37 52.06
CA GLY A 295 -29.94 58.12 52.96
C GLY A 295 -28.87 59.00 52.32
N LEU A 296 -29.24 60.24 51.98
CA LEU A 296 -28.58 61.52 52.29
C LEU A 296 -27.03 61.68 52.21
N GLY A 297 -26.64 62.77 51.53
CA GLY A 297 -25.42 63.55 51.78
C GLY A 297 -24.21 63.08 50.97
N GLY A 298 -23.43 63.91 50.29
CA GLY A 298 -23.23 65.34 50.37
C GLY A 298 -21.74 65.62 50.15
N TRP A 299 -21.45 66.67 49.37
CA TRP A 299 -20.21 67.47 49.41
C TRP A 299 -18.91 66.89 48.83
N GLY A 300 -18.50 67.50 47.70
CA GLY A 300 -17.32 68.36 47.68
C GLY A 300 -15.98 67.72 47.32
N GLY A 301 -15.27 68.33 46.37
CA GLY A 301 -13.81 68.16 46.26
C GLY A 301 -13.27 68.20 44.84
N SER A 302 -13.10 69.41 44.31
CA SER A 302 -12.16 69.70 43.23
C SER A 302 -10.73 69.32 43.64
N SER A 303 -9.93 68.75 42.74
CA SER A 303 -8.61 69.32 42.42
C SER A 303 -7.97 68.68 41.20
N THR A 304 -7.59 69.56 40.28
CA THR A 304 -6.61 69.43 39.20
C THR A 304 -5.20 69.10 39.69
N PHE A 305 -4.38 68.37 38.92
CA PHE A 305 -2.94 68.61 38.63
C PHE A 305 -2.56 67.68 37.46
N LEU A 306 -2.31 68.16 36.22
CA LEU A 306 -1.08 68.76 35.66
C LEU A 306 0.12 67.80 35.56
N THR A 307 0.53 67.52 34.30
CA THR A 307 1.90 67.55 33.70
C THR A 307 3.03 66.79 34.40
N SER A 308 3.95 66.09 33.72
CA SER A 308 4.52 66.18 32.36
C SER A 308 4.96 64.79 31.89
#